data_AF-A0A397FZE1-F1
#
_entry.id   AF-A0A397FZE1-F1
#
_cell.length_a   1.000
_cell.length_b   1.000
_cell.length_c   1.000
_cell.angle_alpha   90.00
_cell.angle_beta   90.00
_cell.angle_gamma   90.00
#
_symmetry.space_group_name_H-M   'P 1'
#
loop_
_entity.id
_entity.type
_entity.pdbx_description
1 polymer ?
#
loop_
_entity_poly.entity_id
_entity_poly.type
_entity_poly.pdbx_seq_one_letter_code
_entity_poly.pdbx_strand_id
1 'polypeptide(L)'
;MSGGLDPQTERQYARAQYAAMSGQRRLIEFPQAGHCTTFTTRRTTGGNTCGVKVLASYVVQDGVLDAVDTSCIADIAPVRFDGVGSSYPLAYFGTADVFDGHTAHYAYVQEAAHKVGTAAHEVAWAVAVGVLGAAMGVAMAVAIRASVHVRRLQLKCKNDVRTEPMGSVREVPPPRIVVDMNDDDEDRTPGTPPDPVVV
;
A
#
# COMPACT_ATOMS: atom_id res chain seq x y z
N MET A 1 4.66 -41.70 -3.80
CA MET A 1 3.45 -40.91 -4.10
C MET A 1 3.67 -39.49 -3.60
N SER A 2 3.16 -38.46 -4.29
CA SER A 2 3.35 -37.06 -3.87
C SER A 2 2.08 -36.23 -4.04
N GLY A 3 1.82 -35.37 -3.05
CA GLY A 3 0.68 -34.45 -3.03
C GLY A 3 1.08 -33.12 -3.66
N GLY A 4 0.19 -32.59 -4.48
CA GLY A 4 0.43 -31.35 -5.18
C GLY A 4 0.22 -30.09 -4.35
N LEU A 5 -0.53 -30.20 -3.27
CA LEU A 5 -0.80 -29.17 -2.27
C LEU A 5 -0.17 -29.55 -0.93
N ASP A 6 0.95 -30.29 -0.95
CA ASP A 6 1.68 -30.72 0.24
C ASP A 6 2.73 -29.67 0.62
N PRO A 7 2.53 -28.88 1.69
CA PRO A 7 3.50 -27.89 2.15
C PRO A 7 4.58 -28.49 3.06
N GLN A 8 4.45 -29.74 3.50
CA GLN A 8 5.43 -30.38 4.40
C GLN A 8 6.49 -31.12 3.59
N THR A 9 6.09 -31.74 2.48
CA THR A 9 6.97 -32.44 1.55
C THR A 9 6.61 -32.07 0.11
N GLU A 10 7.09 -30.90 -0.33
CA GLU A 10 6.70 -30.30 -1.60
C GLU A 10 7.02 -31.21 -2.80
N ARG A 11 6.16 -31.15 -3.81
CA ARG A 11 6.22 -32.01 -5.00
C ARG A 11 7.58 -32.03 -5.70
N GLN A 12 8.30 -30.91 -5.70
CA GLN A 12 9.64 -30.80 -6.29
C GLN A 12 10.64 -31.77 -5.66
N TYR A 13 10.57 -31.99 -4.34
CA TYR A 13 11.46 -32.90 -3.63
C TYR A 13 11.13 -34.36 -3.93
N ALA A 14 9.85 -34.69 -4.13
CA ALA A 14 9.46 -36.03 -4.59
C ALA A 14 9.97 -36.34 -6.00
N ARG A 15 9.93 -35.34 -6.91
CA ARG A 15 10.50 -35.47 -8.27
C ARG A 15 12.03 -35.61 -8.22
N ALA A 16 12.71 -34.82 -7.40
CA ALA A 16 14.15 -34.90 -7.21
C ALA A 16 14.56 -36.27 -6.63
N GLN A 17 13.84 -36.76 -5.62
CA GLN A 17 14.06 -38.09 -5.06
C GLN A 17 13.84 -39.18 -6.11
N TYR A 18 12.75 -39.12 -6.89
CA TYR A 18 12.49 -40.06 -7.97
C TYR A 18 13.61 -40.07 -9.04
N ALA A 19 14.15 -38.91 -9.38
CA ALA A 19 15.27 -38.80 -10.31
C ALA A 19 16.56 -39.44 -9.74
N ALA A 20 16.81 -39.28 -8.44
CA ALA A 20 18.01 -39.79 -7.77
C ALA A 20 17.93 -41.30 -7.43
N MET A 21 16.74 -41.88 -7.32
CA MET A 21 16.56 -43.30 -7.03
C MET A 21 17.02 -44.18 -8.19
N SER A 22 17.50 -45.39 -7.89
CA SER A 22 17.85 -46.43 -8.86
C SER A 22 16.84 -47.59 -8.83
N GLY A 23 16.90 -48.47 -9.83
CA GLY A 23 15.99 -49.62 -9.95
C GLY A 23 14.60 -49.27 -10.49
N GLN A 24 13.71 -50.27 -10.50
CA GLN A 24 12.32 -50.13 -10.93
C GLN A 24 11.55 -49.24 -9.94
N ARG A 25 10.91 -48.20 -10.45
CA ARG A 25 10.18 -47.21 -9.64
C ARG A 25 9.13 -46.49 -10.48
N ARG A 26 8.08 -46.03 -9.81
CA ARG A 26 7.02 -45.23 -10.42
C ARG A 26 6.63 -44.09 -9.48
N LEU A 27 6.69 -42.86 -9.96
CA LEU A 27 6.16 -41.71 -9.25
C LEU A 27 4.69 -41.53 -9.63
N ILE A 28 3.83 -41.52 -8.62
CA ILE A 28 2.40 -41.21 -8.74
C ILE A 28 2.18 -39.86 -8.06
N GLU A 29 1.73 -38.89 -8.84
CA GLU A 29 1.45 -37.53 -8.37
C GLU A 29 -0.06 -37.30 -8.29
N PHE A 30 -0.50 -36.69 -7.20
CA PHE A 30 -1.88 -36.29 -6.97
C PHE A 30 -1.95 -34.76 -6.92
N PRO A 31 -2.30 -34.07 -8.02
CA PRO A 31 -2.14 -32.62 -8.11
C PRO A 31 -2.85 -31.79 -7.04
N GLN A 32 -3.93 -32.31 -6.46
CA GLN A 32 -4.76 -31.62 -5.47
C GLN A 32 -4.72 -32.27 -4.07
N ALA A 33 -3.86 -33.25 -3.84
CA ALA A 33 -3.73 -33.88 -2.52
C ALA A 33 -2.71 -33.12 -1.64
N GLY A 34 -2.97 -33.12 -0.33
CA GLY A 34 -2.03 -32.60 0.66
C GLY A 34 -1.00 -33.63 1.13
N HIS A 35 -0.42 -33.39 2.30
CA HIS A 35 0.50 -34.31 2.94
C HIS A 35 -0.13 -35.70 3.18
N CYS A 36 0.70 -36.75 3.25
CA CYS A 36 0.24 -38.12 3.43
C CYS A 36 -0.83 -38.55 2.39
N THR A 37 -0.48 -38.54 1.10
CA THR A 37 -1.39 -38.84 -0.04
C THR A 37 -2.21 -40.12 0.09
N THR A 38 -1.73 -41.11 0.85
CA THR A 38 -2.51 -42.30 1.22
C THR A 38 -3.85 -41.93 1.86
N PHE A 39 -3.93 -40.86 2.65
CA PHE A 39 -5.15 -40.46 3.39
C PHE A 39 -5.82 -39.18 2.87
N THR A 40 -5.13 -38.36 2.08
CA THR A 40 -5.63 -37.05 1.63
C THR A 40 -6.19 -37.03 0.21
N THR A 41 -6.34 -38.21 -0.41
CA THR A 41 -6.86 -38.40 -1.77
C THR A 41 -8.31 -38.89 -1.75
N ARG A 42 -9.20 -38.09 -1.15
CA ARG A 42 -10.64 -38.42 -1.05
C ARG A 42 -11.26 -38.53 -2.44
N ARG A 43 -12.13 -39.51 -2.64
CA ARG A 43 -12.87 -39.72 -3.90
C ARG A 43 -14.31 -39.20 -3.81
N THR A 44 -14.86 -38.77 -4.94
CA THR A 44 -16.26 -38.34 -5.08
C THR A 44 -17.24 -39.47 -4.78
N THR A 45 -16.89 -40.70 -5.15
CA THR A 45 -17.70 -41.91 -4.90
C THR A 45 -17.70 -42.36 -3.44
N GLY A 46 -16.93 -41.73 -2.56
CA GLY A 46 -16.73 -42.17 -1.17
C GLY A 46 -15.88 -43.45 -1.03
N GLY A 47 -15.93 -44.04 0.16
CA GLY A 47 -15.12 -45.22 0.54
C GLY A 47 -13.64 -44.90 0.76
N ASN A 48 -12.76 -45.87 0.48
CA ASN A 48 -11.32 -45.69 0.60
C ASN A 48 -10.80 -44.59 -0.34
N THR A 49 -9.76 -43.90 0.13
CA THR A 49 -9.00 -42.89 -0.63
C THR A 49 -8.30 -43.53 -1.83
N CYS A 50 -8.04 -42.74 -2.87
CA CYS A 50 -7.36 -43.26 -4.06
C CYS A 50 -5.93 -43.73 -3.74
N GLY A 51 -5.21 -43.04 -2.84
CA GLY A 51 -3.87 -43.44 -2.39
C GLY A 51 -3.84 -44.82 -1.73
N VAL A 52 -4.86 -45.17 -0.92
CA VAL A 52 -5.00 -46.53 -0.38
C VAL A 52 -5.27 -47.53 -1.50
N LYS A 53 -6.14 -47.22 -2.46
CA LYS A 53 -6.43 -48.13 -3.59
C LYS A 53 -5.21 -48.38 -4.48
N VAL A 54 -4.42 -47.34 -4.76
CA VAL A 54 -3.16 -47.45 -5.49
C VAL A 54 -2.18 -48.35 -4.74
N LEU A 55 -2.00 -48.13 -3.43
CA LEU A 55 -1.11 -48.97 -2.61
C LEU A 55 -1.58 -50.42 -2.54
N ALA A 56 -2.89 -50.64 -2.35
CA ALA A 56 -3.48 -51.98 -2.35
C ALA A 56 -3.29 -52.67 -3.72
N SER A 57 -3.47 -51.94 -4.82
CA SER A 57 -3.22 -52.48 -6.16
C SER A 57 -1.76 -52.88 -6.35
N TYR A 58 -0.79 -52.11 -5.84
CA TYR A 58 0.61 -52.51 -5.89
C TYR A 58 0.86 -53.84 -5.16
N VAL A 59 0.24 -54.03 -3.99
CA VAL A 59 0.37 -55.28 -3.22
C VAL A 59 -0.31 -56.46 -3.93
N VAL A 60 -1.53 -56.27 -4.43
CA VAL A 60 -2.30 -57.33 -5.11
C VAL A 60 -1.67 -57.74 -6.45
N GLN A 61 -0.89 -56.86 -7.07
CA GLN A 61 -0.18 -57.12 -8.33
C GLN A 61 1.28 -57.55 -8.10
N ASP A 62 1.60 -58.09 -6.92
CA ASP A 62 2.95 -58.59 -6.57
C ASP A 62 4.08 -57.58 -6.81
N GLY A 63 3.79 -56.29 -6.66
CA GLY A 63 4.74 -55.21 -6.86
C GLY A 63 5.05 -54.86 -8.32
N VAL A 64 4.31 -55.41 -9.29
CA VAL A 64 4.48 -55.08 -10.71
C VAL A 64 4.00 -53.65 -10.98
N LEU A 65 4.94 -52.73 -11.21
CA LEU A 65 4.67 -51.28 -11.28
C LEU A 65 3.73 -50.88 -12.43
N ASP A 66 3.81 -51.57 -13.56
CA ASP A 66 2.97 -51.30 -14.73
C ASP A 66 1.53 -51.79 -14.53
N ALA A 67 1.32 -52.75 -13.64
CA ALA A 67 0.00 -53.28 -13.28
C ALA A 67 -0.70 -52.47 -12.17
N VAL A 68 -0.02 -51.48 -11.56
CA VAL A 68 -0.62 -50.62 -10.53
C VAL A 68 -1.78 -49.81 -11.12
N ASP A 69 -2.98 -50.06 -10.62
CA ASP A 69 -4.20 -49.36 -10.98
C ASP A 69 -4.20 -47.94 -10.40
N THR A 70 -4.29 -46.95 -11.30
CA THR A 70 -4.36 -45.53 -11.00
C THR A 70 -5.65 -44.88 -11.49
N SER A 71 -6.62 -45.68 -11.96
CA SER A 71 -7.91 -45.21 -12.48
C SER A 71 -8.68 -44.33 -11.48
N CYS A 72 -8.52 -44.60 -10.18
CA CYS A 72 -9.16 -43.82 -9.13
C CYS A 72 -8.74 -42.34 -9.06
N ILE A 73 -7.67 -41.94 -9.75
CA ILE A 73 -7.21 -40.55 -9.80
C ILE A 73 -8.28 -39.66 -10.46
N ALA A 74 -9.00 -40.20 -11.46
CA ALA A 74 -10.08 -39.50 -12.14
C ALA A 74 -11.26 -39.16 -11.22
N ASP A 75 -11.42 -39.91 -10.12
CA ASP A 75 -12.53 -39.77 -9.18
C ASP A 75 -12.15 -38.93 -7.94
N ILE A 76 -10.96 -38.33 -7.90
CA ILE A 76 -10.54 -37.53 -6.73
C ILE A 76 -11.44 -36.30 -6.63
N ALA A 77 -11.96 -36.06 -5.42
CA ALA A 77 -12.80 -34.90 -5.15
C ALA A 77 -11.98 -33.62 -5.37
N PRO A 78 -12.49 -32.68 -6.18
CA PRO A 78 -11.76 -31.46 -6.45
C PRO A 78 -11.70 -30.57 -5.21
N VAL A 79 -10.58 -29.86 -5.04
CA VAL A 79 -10.50 -28.79 -4.04
C VAL A 79 -11.33 -27.61 -4.53
N ARG A 80 -12.27 -27.15 -3.70
CA ARG A 80 -13.12 -25.98 -3.95
C ARG A 80 -13.07 -25.04 -2.76
N PHE A 81 -12.99 -23.73 -3.04
CA PHE A 81 -13.02 -22.68 -2.01
C PHE A 81 -14.31 -21.85 -2.05
N ASP A 82 -15.16 -22.09 -3.04
CA ASP A 82 -16.43 -21.38 -3.25
C ASP A 82 -17.54 -21.79 -2.27
N GLY A 83 -17.28 -22.77 -1.40
CA GLY A 83 -18.19 -23.14 -0.33
C GLY A 83 -19.51 -23.79 -0.76
N VAL A 84 -19.70 -24.01 -2.07
CA VAL A 84 -20.98 -24.45 -2.63
C VAL A 84 -21.37 -25.81 -2.07
N GLY A 85 -22.57 -25.88 -1.48
CA GLY A 85 -23.12 -27.10 -0.89
C GLY A 85 -22.60 -27.44 0.51
N SER A 86 -21.92 -26.50 1.19
CA SER A 86 -21.43 -26.67 2.57
C SER A 86 -21.87 -25.52 3.47
N SER A 87 -22.19 -25.83 4.74
CA SER A 87 -22.39 -24.82 5.79
C SER A 87 -21.08 -24.38 6.47
N TYR A 88 -19.96 -25.06 6.17
CA TYR A 88 -18.66 -24.78 6.77
C TYR A 88 -18.06 -23.40 6.44
N PRO A 89 -18.17 -22.87 5.22
CA PRO A 89 -17.69 -21.51 4.90
C PRO A 89 -18.21 -20.47 5.88
N LEU A 90 -19.53 -20.42 6.06
CA LEU A 90 -20.16 -19.44 6.94
C LEU A 90 -19.84 -19.73 8.42
N ALA A 91 -19.88 -21.01 8.82
CA ALA A 91 -19.67 -21.40 10.21
C ALA A 91 -18.23 -21.16 10.71
N TYR A 92 -17.22 -21.36 9.86
CA TYR A 92 -15.81 -21.25 10.25
C TYR A 92 -15.16 -19.95 9.79
N PHE A 93 -15.58 -19.38 8.66
CA PHE A 93 -14.92 -18.23 8.05
C PHE A 93 -15.81 -16.98 8.04
N GLY A 94 -17.10 -17.08 8.40
CA GLY A 94 -18.00 -15.92 8.47
C GLY A 94 -18.34 -15.31 7.09
N THR A 95 -18.13 -16.08 6.03
CA THR A 95 -18.37 -15.71 4.63
C THR A 95 -18.81 -16.95 3.84
N ALA A 96 -19.62 -16.77 2.79
CA ALA A 96 -20.03 -17.86 1.90
C ALA A 96 -18.92 -18.30 0.93
N ASP A 97 -18.05 -17.35 0.57
CA ASP A 97 -16.88 -17.58 -0.28
C ASP A 97 -15.63 -17.48 0.58
N VAL A 98 -14.90 -18.59 0.71
CA VAL A 98 -13.71 -18.69 1.58
C VAL A 98 -12.47 -18.09 0.92
N PHE A 99 -12.49 -17.85 -0.40
CA PHE A 99 -11.35 -17.30 -1.12
C PHE A 99 -11.43 -15.78 -1.24
N ASP A 100 -12.51 -15.26 -1.84
CA ASP A 100 -12.67 -13.82 -2.11
C ASP A 100 -13.76 -13.17 -1.24
N GLY A 101 -14.50 -13.95 -0.46
CA GLY A 101 -15.64 -13.44 0.28
C GLY A 101 -15.25 -12.60 1.49
N HIS A 102 -16.00 -11.52 1.68
CA HIS A 102 -15.80 -10.61 2.81
C HIS A 102 -16.61 -11.05 4.03
N THR A 103 -15.97 -11.04 5.19
CA THR A 103 -16.67 -11.24 6.46
C THR A 103 -17.44 -9.97 6.85
N ALA A 104 -18.47 -10.12 7.68
CA ALA A 104 -19.16 -8.97 8.26
C ALA A 104 -18.19 -8.03 9.01
N HIS A 105 -17.14 -8.58 9.64
CA HIS A 105 -16.08 -7.80 10.27
C HIS A 105 -15.24 -7.02 9.26
N TYR A 106 -14.90 -7.63 8.12
CA TYR A 106 -14.19 -6.93 7.05
C TYR A 106 -15.00 -5.73 6.53
N ALA A 107 -16.30 -5.90 6.30
CA ALA A 107 -17.18 -4.82 5.87
C ALA A 107 -17.24 -3.67 6.91
N TYR A 108 -17.34 -4.01 8.20
CA TYR A 108 -17.32 -3.02 9.28
C TYR A 108 -16.01 -2.21 9.30
N VAL A 109 -14.86 -2.88 9.21
CA VAL A 109 -13.55 -2.21 9.23
C VAL A 109 -13.37 -1.32 7.99
N GLN A 110 -13.81 -1.77 6.81
CA GLN A 110 -13.77 -0.95 5.60
C GLN A 110 -14.66 0.29 5.72
N GLU A 111 -15.87 0.16 6.24
CA GLU A 111 -16.77 1.29 6.44
C GLU A 111 -16.16 2.31 7.42
N ALA A 112 -15.58 1.84 8.52
CA ALA A 112 -14.87 2.69 9.47
C ALA A 112 -13.67 3.40 8.83
N ALA A 113 -12.85 2.68 8.06
CA ALA A 113 -11.71 3.25 7.35
C ALA A 113 -12.15 4.29 6.30
N HIS A 114 -13.24 4.04 5.58
CA HIS A 114 -13.80 5.00 4.64
C HIS A 114 -14.25 6.29 5.33
N LYS A 115 -14.97 6.18 6.46
CA LYS A 115 -15.38 7.35 7.26
C LYS A 115 -14.19 8.19 7.71
N VAL A 116 -13.13 7.54 8.20
CA VAL A 116 -11.89 8.24 8.61
C VAL A 116 -11.22 8.93 7.41
N GLY A 117 -11.11 8.25 6.27
CA GLY A 117 -10.53 8.81 5.06
C GLY A 117 -11.30 10.04 4.55
N THR A 118 -12.63 9.97 4.54
CA THR A 118 -13.47 11.12 4.17
C THR A 118 -13.30 12.29 5.12
N ALA A 119 -13.30 12.06 6.44
CA ALA A 119 -13.10 13.12 7.42
C ALA A 119 -11.73 13.80 7.28
N ALA A 120 -10.67 13.02 7.01
CA ALA A 120 -9.33 13.57 6.78
C ALA A 120 -9.28 14.44 5.52
N HIS A 121 -9.93 14.02 4.43
CA HIS A 121 -10.04 14.82 3.21
C HIS A 121 -10.84 16.11 3.44
N GLU A 122 -11.92 16.03 4.22
CA GLU A 122 -12.77 17.16 4.58
C GLU A 122 -11.98 18.25 5.35
N VAL A 123 -11.21 17.84 6.36
CA VAL A 123 -10.37 18.76 7.13
C VAL A 123 -9.25 19.34 6.26
N ALA A 124 -8.63 18.52 5.40
CA ALA A 124 -7.54 18.97 4.54
C ALA A 124 -7.99 20.08 3.57
N TRP A 125 -9.16 19.94 2.93
CA TRP A 125 -9.66 20.99 2.05
C TRP A 125 -10.05 22.24 2.83
N ALA A 126 -10.66 22.10 4.02
CA ALA A 126 -11.07 23.24 4.83
C ALA A 126 -9.86 24.08 5.27
N VAL A 127 -8.77 23.42 5.68
CA VAL A 127 -7.50 24.08 6.01
C VAL A 127 -6.91 24.75 4.77
N ALA A 128 -6.86 24.06 3.63
CA ALA A 128 -6.32 24.63 2.39
C ALA A 128 -7.09 25.90 1.95
N VAL A 129 -8.41 25.88 1.98
CA VAL A 129 -9.26 27.04 1.66
C VAL A 129 -9.07 28.16 2.69
N GLY A 130 -8.98 27.82 3.98
CA GLY A 130 -8.73 28.81 5.04
C GLY A 130 -7.38 29.52 4.88
N VAL A 131 -6.31 28.78 4.58
CA VAL A 131 -4.97 29.34 4.34
C VAL A 131 -4.97 30.26 3.11
N LEU A 132 -5.58 29.83 2.01
CA LEU A 132 -5.71 30.65 0.80
C LEU A 132 -6.51 31.93 1.07
N GLY A 133 -7.63 31.84 1.81
CA GLY A 133 -8.44 32.98 2.19
C GLY A 133 -7.66 33.99 3.05
N ALA A 134 -6.90 33.51 4.05
CA ALA A 134 -6.06 34.36 4.88
C ALA A 134 -4.97 35.07 4.06
N ALA A 135 -4.29 34.35 3.16
CA ALA A 135 -3.26 34.92 2.29
C ALA A 135 -3.82 36.04 1.38
N MET A 136 -5.00 35.82 0.78
CA MET A 136 -5.68 36.84 -0.02
C MET A 136 -6.09 38.05 0.82
N GLY A 137 -6.59 37.85 2.04
CA GLY A 137 -6.96 38.92 2.96
C GLY A 137 -5.77 39.81 3.34
N VAL A 138 -4.61 39.20 3.63
CA VAL A 138 -3.36 39.92 3.91
C VAL A 138 -2.89 40.72 2.70
N ALA A 139 -2.86 40.10 1.51
CA ALA A 139 -2.47 40.77 0.28
C ALA A 139 -3.37 41.99 -0.02
N MET A 140 -4.68 41.83 0.17
CA MET A 140 -5.65 42.93 -0.01
C MET A 140 -5.42 44.07 0.99
N ALA A 141 -5.16 43.75 2.27
CA ALA A 141 -4.87 44.76 3.29
C ALA A 141 -3.57 45.52 3.00
N VAL A 142 -2.53 44.84 2.51
CA VAL A 142 -1.27 45.46 2.09
C VAL A 142 -1.50 46.39 0.89
N ALA A 143 -2.25 45.94 -0.12
CA ALA A 143 -2.59 46.76 -1.28
C ALA A 143 -3.39 48.02 -0.88
N ILE A 144 -4.37 47.90 0.02
CA ILE A 144 -5.13 49.05 0.55
C ILE A 144 -4.19 50.01 1.28
N ARG A 145 -3.34 49.53 2.20
CA ARG A 145 -2.39 50.40 2.91
C ARG A 145 -1.43 51.13 1.97
N ALA A 146 -0.87 50.42 0.98
CA ALA A 146 0.01 51.01 -0.02
C ALA A 146 -0.71 52.10 -0.81
N SER A 147 -1.94 51.85 -1.27
CA SER A 147 -2.75 52.84 -2.01
C SER A 147 -3.05 54.11 -1.18
N VAL A 148 -3.38 53.94 0.11
CA VAL A 148 -3.62 55.07 1.03
C VAL A 148 -2.32 55.85 1.28
N HIS A 149 -1.18 55.16 1.42
CA HIS A 149 0.10 55.81 1.62
C HIS A 149 0.52 56.65 0.40
N VAL A 150 0.42 56.08 -0.81
CA VAL A 150 0.67 56.80 -2.08
C VAL A 150 -0.24 58.02 -2.20
N ARG A 151 -1.53 57.88 -1.88
CA ARG A 151 -2.48 59.01 -1.92
C ARG A 151 -2.12 60.12 -0.93
N ARG A 152 -1.66 59.77 0.28
CA ARG A 152 -1.17 60.76 1.27
C ARG A 152 0.07 61.49 0.77
N LEU A 153 1.01 60.77 0.15
CA LEU A 153 2.21 61.37 -0.44
C LEU A 153 1.84 62.35 -1.57
N GLN A 154 0.93 61.96 -2.45
CA GLN A 154 0.42 62.83 -3.52
C GLN A 154 -0.28 64.09 -2.97
N LEU A 155 -1.09 63.95 -1.91
CA LEU A 155 -1.72 65.09 -1.24
C LEU A 155 -0.69 66.01 -0.58
N LYS A 156 0.37 65.45 0.03
CA LYS A 156 1.44 66.23 0.66
C LYS A 156 2.27 66.99 -0.38
N CYS A 157 2.67 66.36 -1.49
CA CYS A 157 3.34 67.05 -2.60
C CYS A 157 2.47 68.17 -3.19
N LYS A 158 1.15 67.95 -3.32
CA LYS A 158 0.23 68.98 -3.80
C LYS A 158 0.08 70.17 -2.83
N ASN A 159 0.23 69.93 -1.52
CA ASN A 159 0.22 70.98 -0.51
C ASN A 159 1.56 71.71 -0.43
N ASP A 160 2.70 71.01 -0.50
CA ASP A 160 4.04 71.63 -0.45
C ASP A 160 4.30 72.56 -1.64
N VAL A 161 3.81 72.20 -2.85
CA VAL A 161 3.84 73.09 -4.03
C VAL A 161 3.05 74.39 -3.82
N ARG A 162 2.16 74.46 -2.82
CA ARG A 162 1.36 75.64 -2.52
C ARG A 162 2.02 76.60 -1.52
N THR A 163 3.11 76.22 -0.84
CA THR A 163 3.60 76.92 0.37
C THR A 163 5.02 77.50 0.34
N GLU A 164 5.76 77.49 -0.76
CA GLU A 164 7.11 78.11 -0.82
C GLU A 164 7.17 79.41 -1.65
N PRO A 165 7.58 80.57 -1.07
CA PRO A 165 8.24 81.67 -1.77
C PRO A 165 9.78 81.65 -1.57
N MET A 166 10.52 82.07 -2.61
CA MET A 166 11.99 82.15 -2.66
C MET A 166 12.61 82.97 -1.51
N GLY A 167 13.66 82.42 -0.88
CA GLY A 167 14.86 83.19 -0.52
C GLY A 167 15.48 82.92 0.85
N SER A 168 16.69 82.35 0.87
CA SER A 168 17.91 83.00 1.41
C SER A 168 18.99 81.96 1.75
N VAL A 169 20.15 82.13 1.13
CA VAL A 169 21.37 81.33 1.31
C VAL A 169 22.11 81.75 2.58
N ARG A 170 22.67 80.78 3.32
CA ARG A 170 23.75 81.03 4.29
C ARG A 170 24.73 79.86 4.30
N GLU A 171 26.00 80.17 4.05
CA GLU A 171 27.13 79.24 3.94
C GLU A 171 27.51 78.60 5.29
N VAL A 172 27.98 77.34 5.23
CA VAL A 172 28.47 76.52 6.35
C VAL A 172 29.87 75.97 5.98
N PRO A 173 30.87 75.98 6.88
CA PRO A 173 32.25 75.52 6.61
C PRO A 173 32.40 73.98 6.62
N PRO A 174 33.54 73.41 6.13
CA PRO A 174 33.61 72.06 5.56
C PRO A 174 33.73 70.92 6.60
N PRO A 175 33.49 69.65 6.18
CA PRO A 175 33.14 68.56 7.08
C PRO A 175 34.35 67.80 7.64
N ARG A 176 34.21 67.30 8.88
CA ARG A 176 35.03 66.21 9.42
C ARG A 176 34.40 64.87 9.01
N ILE A 177 35.19 64.07 8.30
CA ILE A 177 34.84 62.70 7.90
C ILE A 177 35.04 61.79 9.11
N VAL A 178 33.98 61.10 9.52
CA VAL A 178 34.07 59.84 10.27
C VAL A 178 33.36 58.80 9.41
N VAL A 179 34.15 57.91 8.85
CA VAL A 179 33.69 56.68 8.22
C VAL A 179 33.38 55.72 9.35
N ASP A 180 32.17 55.20 9.41
CA ASP A 180 31.98 53.85 9.94
C ASP A 180 31.17 53.04 8.93
N MET A 181 31.85 52.00 8.47
CA MET A 181 31.37 50.93 7.61
C MET A 181 30.51 50.03 8.47
N ASN A 182 29.42 49.50 7.93
CA ASN A 182 29.14 48.07 7.98
C ASN A 182 28.00 47.79 7.03
N ASP A 183 28.42 47.26 5.89
CA ASP A 183 27.70 46.32 5.07
C ASP A 183 27.15 45.18 5.95
N ASP A 184 25.97 44.68 5.62
CA ASP A 184 25.74 43.24 5.54
C ASP A 184 24.51 43.01 4.66
N ASP A 185 24.87 42.76 3.41
CA ASP A 185 24.10 42.30 2.27
C ASP A 185 23.79 40.80 2.41
N GLU A 186 22.75 40.34 1.70
CA GLU A 186 22.67 39.02 1.04
C GLU A 186 22.48 37.77 1.97
N ASP A 187 21.87 36.66 1.59
CA ASP A 187 21.06 36.25 0.45
C ASP A 187 20.37 34.92 0.84
N ARG A 188 19.29 34.66 0.15
CA ARG A 188 18.45 33.48 0.06
C ARG A 188 19.25 32.38 -0.68
N THR A 189 19.19 31.09 -0.32
CA THR A 189 18.53 30.01 -1.09
C THR A 189 18.84 28.57 -0.56
N PRO A 190 18.06 27.54 -0.96
CA PRO A 190 17.77 26.32 -0.18
C PRO A 190 18.33 24.98 -0.75
N GLY A 191 18.10 23.88 -0.01
CA GLY A 191 18.31 22.46 -0.39
C GLY A 191 19.43 21.82 0.43
N THR A 192 19.39 20.59 0.97
CA THR A 192 18.63 19.34 0.73
C THR A 192 18.91 18.43 1.97
N PRO A 193 18.06 17.45 2.36
CA PRO A 193 18.24 16.63 3.57
C PRO A 193 19.05 15.34 3.31
N PRO A 194 19.73 14.79 4.34
CA PRO A 194 19.45 13.40 4.79
C PRO A 194 19.63 13.25 6.34
N ASP A 195 19.28 12.18 7.07
CA ASP A 195 18.75 10.83 6.79
C ASP A 195 18.15 10.25 8.10
N PRO A 196 17.41 9.13 8.05
CA PRO A 196 16.65 8.59 9.19
C PRO A 196 17.53 7.90 10.23
N VAL A 197 17.17 8.06 11.49
CA VAL A 197 17.73 7.25 12.60
C VAL A 197 17.09 5.86 12.56
N VAL A 198 17.93 4.84 12.45
CA VAL A 198 17.60 3.42 12.50
C VAL A 198 18.04 2.85 13.86
N VAL A 199 17.21 1.91 14.34
CA VAL A 199 17.24 1.06 15.56
C VAL A 199 16.73 1.68 16.85
#